data_AF-A0A1S3J7T6-F1
#
_entry.id   AF-A0A1S3J7T6-F1
#
_cell.length_a   1.000
_cell.length_b   1.000
_cell.length_c   1.000
_cell.angle_alpha   90.00
_cell.angle_beta   90.00
_cell.angle_gamma   90.00
#
_symmetry.space_group_name_H-M   'P 1'
#
loop_
_entity.id
_entity.type
_entity.pdbx_description
1 polymer ?
#
loop_
_entity_poly.entity_id
_entity_poly.type
_entity_poly.pdbx_seq_one_letter_code
_entity_poly.pdbx_strand_id
1 'polypeptide(L)'
;MKIHYLVSYALVCSVISVALGASSFAGELRHLARRQESFECIPPPRVEIAFCLDASKSINFGEFKAILGFLKEFITAYNIGPDATQVALATFSVKTRIIFDLNDHSDVDGIIGDIDELASKKAKEVQGGRTNTSGCLYKLKDEVFKEENGMRADVEKIAIVVTDGRPNEDKELTVPYANNIKNDGTIIFAIGVGKRLKPDFLDLIVSEPVEDHVIMVNNAGHLMNLKTAIARKICREVEVECEPDPLAVEQHQRMDEADASLDAIRTLLSDLRDSCVENRCPNCFKMNETLGACYRFGSEFDKMTWAEADLFCAENFGARSVSVTSPVEREFIRAQTGDDKSWWTSGNDLGTADKFTWADSGQLMTEDASSLGKNAPNQRCVKLRENTLEPEATPCDELHYVICKTLI
;
A
#
# COMPACT_ATOMS: atom_id res chain seq x y z
N MET A 1 6.79 23.30 8.73
CA MET A 1 7.84 22.31 8.33
C MET A 1 7.40 21.01 8.96
N LYS A 2 7.08 19.91 8.28
CA LYS A 2 7.40 19.39 6.95
C LYS A 2 6.29 18.36 6.56
N ILE A 3 5.76 18.41 5.34
CA ILE A 3 6.02 17.51 4.18
C ILE A 3 5.22 16.19 4.28
N HIS A 4 4.06 16.05 3.63
CA HIS A 4 3.92 15.51 2.26
C HIS A 4 4.69 14.20 1.99
N TYR A 5 4.28 13.06 2.57
CA TYR A 5 4.79 11.73 2.16
C TYR A 5 3.72 10.61 2.07
N LEU A 6 2.43 10.94 1.99
CA LEU A 6 1.36 9.92 1.96
C LEU A 6 0.77 9.60 0.58
N VAL A 7 1.30 10.13 -0.52
CA VAL A 7 0.68 9.96 -1.87
C VAL A 7 1.48 9.07 -2.84
N SER A 8 2.75 8.72 -2.57
CA SER A 8 3.56 8.03 -3.60
C SER A 8 3.45 6.50 -3.68
N TYR A 9 2.96 5.78 -2.65
CA TYR A 9 2.95 4.31 -2.74
C TYR A 9 1.78 3.73 -3.55
N ALA A 10 0.63 4.41 -3.59
CA ALA A 10 -0.53 3.94 -4.34
C ALA A 10 -0.41 4.19 -5.86
N LEU A 11 0.30 5.25 -6.27
CA LEU A 11 0.51 5.57 -7.68
C LEU A 11 1.56 4.65 -8.33
N VAL A 12 2.61 4.26 -7.60
CA VAL A 12 3.68 3.40 -8.16
C VAL A 12 3.19 1.96 -8.40
N CYS A 13 2.34 1.40 -7.53
CA CYS A 13 1.73 0.08 -7.78
C CYS A 13 0.68 0.08 -8.90
N SER A 14 0.08 1.23 -9.19
CA SER A 14 -0.91 1.38 -10.27
C SER A 14 -0.24 1.41 -11.65
N VAL A 15 0.95 2.03 -11.75
CA VAL A 15 1.68 2.19 -13.02
C VAL A 15 2.33 0.88 -13.47
N ILE A 16 2.77 0.01 -12.54
CA ILE A 16 3.34 -1.30 -12.88
C ILE A 16 2.28 -2.27 -13.44
N SER A 17 0.99 -2.07 -13.16
CA SER A 17 -0.09 -2.92 -13.68
C SER A 17 -0.42 -2.68 -15.16
N VAL A 18 0.07 -1.60 -15.78
CA VAL A 18 -0.23 -1.29 -17.20
C VAL A 18 0.90 -1.78 -18.14
N ALA A 19 2.11 -2.02 -17.64
CA ALA A 19 3.28 -2.28 -18.49
C ALA A 19 3.69 -3.77 -18.62
N LEU A 20 3.09 -4.70 -17.89
CA LEU A 20 3.40 -6.13 -18.03
C LEU A 20 2.10 -6.93 -18.13
N GLY A 21 1.75 -7.33 -19.34
CA GLY A 21 0.64 -8.25 -19.66
C GLY A 21 0.87 -9.66 -19.14
N ALA A 22 0.89 -9.84 -17.82
CA ALA A 22 0.97 -11.14 -17.17
C ALA A 22 -0.35 -11.44 -16.44
N SER A 23 -1.24 -12.17 -17.11
CA SER A 23 -2.49 -12.73 -16.57
C SER A 23 -2.29 -13.78 -15.46
N SER A 24 -1.10 -13.89 -14.86
CA SER A 24 -0.78 -14.79 -13.74
C SER A 24 -0.64 -14.09 -12.38
N PHE A 25 -0.64 -12.74 -12.31
CA PHE A 25 -0.46 -12.00 -11.05
C PHE A 25 -1.77 -11.55 -10.38
N ALA A 26 -2.93 -11.78 -11.02
CA ALA A 26 -4.23 -11.38 -10.48
C ALA A 26 -4.64 -12.14 -9.20
N GLY A 27 -4.08 -13.33 -8.97
CA GLY A 27 -4.31 -14.11 -7.73
C GLY A 27 -3.53 -13.57 -6.53
N GLU A 28 -2.26 -13.18 -6.74
CA GLU A 28 -1.39 -12.60 -5.72
C GLU A 28 -1.76 -11.14 -5.39
N LEU A 29 -2.18 -10.37 -6.39
CA LEU A 29 -2.68 -9.00 -6.18
C LEU A 29 -4.03 -8.96 -5.46
N ARG A 30 -4.89 -9.99 -5.57
CA ARG A 30 -6.11 -10.12 -4.74
C ARG A 30 -5.78 -10.40 -3.27
N HIS A 31 -4.65 -11.03 -2.97
CA HIS A 31 -4.16 -11.20 -1.61
C HIS A 31 -3.52 -9.93 -1.05
N LEU A 32 -2.85 -9.13 -1.88
CA LEU A 32 -2.24 -7.87 -1.47
C LEU A 32 -3.27 -6.73 -1.34
N ALA A 33 -4.26 -6.65 -2.23
CA ALA A 33 -5.35 -5.66 -2.14
C ALA A 33 -6.32 -5.93 -0.97
N ARG A 34 -6.42 -7.18 -0.50
CA ARG A 34 -7.16 -7.52 0.73
C ARG A 34 -6.46 -7.08 2.01
N ARG A 35 -5.17 -6.73 1.94
CA ARG A 35 -4.37 -6.30 3.09
C ARG A 35 -4.58 -4.83 3.46
N GLN A 36 -5.36 -4.09 2.66
CA GLN A 36 -5.65 -2.67 2.91
C GLN A 36 -6.84 -2.45 3.87
N GLU A 37 -7.53 -3.50 4.32
CA GLU A 37 -8.56 -3.42 5.39
C GLU A 37 -8.16 -4.18 6.67
N SER A 38 -6.91 -4.63 6.78
CA SER A 38 -6.36 -5.17 8.03
C SER A 38 -5.00 -4.55 8.32
N PHE A 39 -4.97 -3.24 8.60
CA PHE A 39 -3.97 -2.73 9.53
C PHE A 39 -4.26 -3.39 10.88
N GLU A 40 -3.65 -4.56 11.10
CA GLU A 40 -3.40 -5.02 12.44
C GLU A 40 -2.42 -4.00 13.04
N CYS A 41 -2.88 -3.27 14.04
CA CYS A 41 -2.06 -2.26 14.70
C CYS A 41 -0.89 -3.01 15.33
N ILE A 42 0.32 -2.84 14.78
CA ILE A 42 1.52 -3.31 15.45
C ILE A 42 1.69 -2.35 16.63
N PRO A 43 1.64 -2.84 17.88
CA PRO A 43 1.82 -1.97 19.03
C PRO A 43 3.17 -1.26 18.93
N PRO A 44 3.28 -0.01 19.42
CA PRO A 44 4.50 0.75 19.34
C PRO A 44 5.67 -0.03 19.97
N PRO A 45 6.87 0.02 19.38
CA PRO A 45 8.02 -0.75 19.87
C PRO A 45 8.41 -0.35 21.30
N ARG A 46 8.24 0.92 21.67
CA ARG A 46 8.49 1.48 23.00
C ARG A 46 7.29 2.33 23.42
N VAL A 47 6.73 2.05 24.59
CA VAL A 47 5.66 2.84 25.22
C VAL A 47 5.64 2.54 26.72
N GLU A 48 5.33 3.53 27.54
CA GLU A 48 5.13 3.39 28.99
C GLU A 48 3.62 3.29 29.29
N ILE A 49 3.12 2.13 29.74
CA ILE A 49 1.69 1.92 30.01
C ILE A 49 1.45 1.67 31.49
N ALA A 50 0.71 2.56 32.15
CA ALA A 50 0.31 2.38 33.54
C ALA A 50 -1.21 2.14 33.66
N PHE A 51 -1.58 1.01 34.26
CA PHE A 51 -2.97 0.68 34.56
C PHE A 51 -3.38 1.16 35.95
N CYS A 52 -4.55 1.76 36.04
CA CYS A 52 -5.24 2.10 37.29
C CYS A 52 -6.56 1.34 37.35
N LEU A 53 -6.59 0.24 38.11
CA LEU A 53 -7.76 -0.63 38.19
C LEU A 53 -8.58 -0.37 39.44
N ASP A 54 -9.86 -0.09 39.25
CA ASP A 54 -10.82 0.03 40.33
C ASP A 54 -11.00 -1.34 41.00
N ALA A 55 -10.76 -1.36 42.31
CA ALA A 55 -10.93 -2.51 43.19
C ALA A 55 -12.02 -2.21 44.23
N SER A 56 -12.82 -1.16 44.07
CA SER A 56 -13.82 -0.73 45.05
C SER A 56 -14.93 -1.77 45.26
N LYS A 57 -15.74 -1.55 46.30
CA LYS A 57 -16.79 -2.50 46.70
C LYS A 57 -17.86 -2.74 45.63
N SER A 58 -18.05 -1.82 44.68
CA SER A 58 -19.04 -1.98 43.61
C SER A 58 -18.64 -3.07 42.60
N ILE A 59 -17.34 -3.29 42.43
CA ILE A 59 -16.79 -4.34 41.57
C ILE A 59 -16.73 -5.64 42.35
N ASN A 60 -17.55 -6.61 41.95
CA ASN A 60 -17.52 -7.91 42.60
C ASN A 60 -16.25 -8.71 42.19
N PHE A 61 -15.92 -9.74 42.96
CA PHE A 61 -14.71 -10.54 42.73
C PHE A 61 -14.64 -11.18 41.32
N GLY A 62 -15.77 -11.59 40.75
CA GLY A 62 -15.82 -12.14 39.40
C GLY A 62 -15.55 -11.08 38.33
N GLU A 63 -16.09 -9.87 38.50
CA GLU A 63 -15.82 -8.74 37.61
C GLU A 63 -14.36 -8.29 37.70
N PHE A 64 -13.80 -8.21 38.91
CA PHE A 64 -12.39 -7.87 39.11
C PHE A 64 -11.47 -8.89 38.43
N LYS A 65 -11.76 -10.19 38.58
CA LYS A 65 -11.03 -11.24 37.84
C LYS A 65 -11.14 -11.11 36.33
N ALA A 66 -12.30 -10.73 35.81
CA ALA A 66 -12.47 -10.52 34.37
C ALA A 66 -11.68 -9.31 33.87
N ILE A 67 -11.58 -8.22 34.66
CA ILE A 67 -10.71 -7.08 34.35
C ILE A 67 -9.25 -7.51 34.32
N LEU A 68 -8.79 -8.28 35.32
CA LEU A 68 -7.43 -8.83 35.34
C LEU A 68 -7.16 -9.78 34.16
N GLY A 69 -8.14 -10.60 33.77
CA GLY A 69 -8.03 -11.45 32.58
C GLY A 69 -7.89 -10.64 31.29
N PHE A 70 -8.63 -9.53 31.16
CA PHE A 70 -8.45 -8.58 30.05
C PHE A 70 -7.04 -7.99 30.07
N LEU A 71 -6.53 -7.58 31.24
CA LEU A 71 -5.18 -7.02 31.35
C LEU A 71 -4.12 -8.01 30.87
N LYS A 72 -4.21 -9.30 31.25
CA LYS A 72 -3.29 -10.34 30.77
C LYS A 72 -3.29 -10.43 29.25
N GLU A 73 -4.47 -10.51 28.65
CA GLU A 73 -4.65 -10.63 27.20
C GLU A 73 -4.28 -9.35 26.43
N PHE A 74 -4.36 -8.19 27.09
CA PHE A 74 -3.86 -6.95 26.54
C PHE A 74 -2.33 -6.95 26.50
N ILE A 75 -1.68 -7.33 27.60
CA ILE A 75 -0.21 -7.33 27.73
C ILE A 75 0.45 -8.32 26.77
N THR A 76 -0.17 -9.48 26.52
CA THR A 76 0.36 -10.48 25.58
C THR A 76 0.44 -9.98 24.13
N ALA A 77 -0.22 -8.87 23.79
CA ALA A 77 -0.11 -8.24 22.49
C ALA A 77 1.18 -7.40 22.34
N TYR A 78 1.84 -7.02 23.43
CA TYR A 78 3.01 -6.14 23.44
C TYR A 78 4.31 -6.94 23.63
N ASN A 79 5.39 -6.43 23.04
CA ASN A 79 6.74 -6.87 23.38
C ASN A 79 7.17 -6.14 24.66
N ILE A 80 7.31 -6.88 25.77
CA ILE A 80 7.65 -6.32 27.08
C ILE A 80 9.15 -6.39 27.31
N GLY A 81 9.73 -5.31 27.82
CA GLY A 81 11.13 -5.26 28.21
C GLY A 81 11.68 -3.84 28.41
N PRO A 82 12.89 -3.70 28.98
CA PRO A 82 13.51 -2.41 29.27
C PRO A 82 13.78 -1.56 28.01
N ASP A 83 14.01 -2.21 26.87
CA ASP A 83 14.20 -1.56 25.57
C ASP A 83 12.93 -1.61 24.69
N ALA A 84 11.81 -2.08 25.25
CA ALA A 84 10.54 -2.29 24.55
C ALA A 84 9.38 -1.61 25.31
N THR A 85 8.18 -2.18 25.33
CA THR A 85 7.07 -1.67 26.15
C THR A 85 7.31 -1.99 27.63
N GLN A 86 7.06 -1.03 28.50
CA GLN A 86 7.10 -1.22 29.95
C GLN A 86 5.71 -0.98 30.53
N VAL A 87 5.32 -1.78 31.52
CA VAL A 87 3.96 -1.77 32.07
C VAL A 87 4.01 -1.69 33.59
N ALA A 88 3.18 -0.81 34.14
CA ALA A 88 2.94 -0.70 35.57
C ALA A 88 1.47 -0.98 35.89
N LEU A 89 1.20 -1.48 37.10
CA LEU A 89 -0.15 -1.77 37.56
C LEU A 89 -0.37 -1.19 38.95
N ALA A 90 -1.36 -0.31 39.06
CA ALA A 90 -1.93 0.15 40.31
C ALA A 90 -3.39 -0.30 40.43
N THR A 91 -3.81 -0.56 41.65
CA THR A 91 -5.22 -0.75 42.01
C THR A 91 -5.67 0.38 42.93
N PHE A 92 -6.94 0.78 42.86
CA PHE A 92 -7.48 1.79 43.75
C PHE A 92 -8.81 1.39 44.36
N SER A 93 -8.95 1.69 45.64
CA SER A 93 -10.22 1.66 46.36
C SER A 93 -10.31 2.85 47.30
N VAL A 94 -10.25 2.65 48.62
CA VAL A 94 -10.03 3.76 49.58
C VAL A 94 -8.63 4.32 49.40
N LYS A 95 -7.65 3.43 49.17
CA LYS A 95 -6.25 3.75 48.93
C LYS A 95 -5.83 3.20 47.58
N THR A 96 -4.86 3.87 46.97
CA THR A 96 -4.15 3.34 45.79
C THR A 96 -2.97 2.48 46.25
N ARG A 97 -2.82 1.32 45.62
CA ARG A 97 -1.70 0.40 45.81
C ARG A 97 -1.05 0.13 44.47
N ILE A 98 0.24 0.45 44.37
CA ILE A 98 1.08 0.01 43.25
C ILE A 98 1.35 -1.47 43.49
N ILE A 99 1.09 -2.28 42.47
CA ILE A 99 1.30 -3.73 42.46
C ILE A 99 2.70 -4.03 41.94
N PHE A 100 3.06 -3.38 40.83
CA PHE A 100 4.40 -3.34 40.27
C PHE A 100 4.60 -2.06 39.43
N ASP A 101 5.83 -1.55 39.40
CA ASP A 101 6.29 -0.37 38.66
C ASP A 101 6.82 -0.75 37.25
N LEU A 102 7.20 0.26 36.44
CA LEU A 102 7.56 0.07 35.01
C LEU A 102 8.83 -0.77 34.82
N ASN A 103 9.74 -0.78 35.80
CA ASN A 103 11.01 -1.52 35.77
C ASN A 103 11.00 -2.82 36.59
N ASP A 104 9.88 -3.21 37.19
CA ASP A 104 9.80 -4.44 38.01
C ASP A 104 9.85 -5.71 37.16
N HIS A 105 9.42 -5.63 35.89
CA HIS A 105 9.35 -6.78 34.98
C HIS A 105 10.01 -6.48 33.64
N SER A 106 10.74 -7.47 33.12
CA SER A 106 11.38 -7.42 31.79
C SER A 106 10.71 -8.34 30.76
N ASP A 107 9.66 -9.05 31.14
CA ASP A 107 8.94 -10.00 30.29
C ASP A 107 7.47 -10.13 30.67
N VAL A 108 6.69 -10.75 29.78
CA VAL A 108 5.24 -10.96 29.94
C VAL A 108 4.93 -11.94 31.08
N ASP A 109 5.77 -12.95 31.29
CA ASP A 109 5.50 -14.04 32.24
C ASP A 109 5.54 -13.54 33.70
N GLY A 110 6.48 -12.64 34.02
CA GLY A 110 6.57 -11.98 35.33
C GLY A 110 5.31 -11.18 35.65
N ILE A 111 4.85 -10.36 34.70
CA ILE A 111 3.63 -9.56 34.87
C ILE A 111 2.40 -10.47 35.04
N ILE A 112 2.29 -11.53 34.23
CA ILE A 112 1.21 -12.50 34.35
C ILE A 112 1.21 -13.15 35.74
N GLY A 113 2.37 -13.47 36.30
CA GLY A 113 2.52 -14.03 37.64
C GLY A 113 1.95 -13.12 38.73
N ASP A 114 2.28 -11.83 38.70
CA ASP A 114 1.75 -10.84 39.65
C ASP A 114 0.24 -10.65 39.51
N ILE A 115 -0.27 -10.63 38.28
CA ILE A 115 -1.71 -10.56 38.02
C ILE A 115 -2.44 -11.79 38.58
N ASP A 116 -1.87 -12.99 38.43
CA ASP A 116 -2.46 -14.23 38.96
C ASP A 116 -2.41 -14.28 40.49
N GLU A 117 -1.37 -13.74 41.12
CA GLU A 117 -1.31 -13.56 42.57
C GLU A 117 -2.37 -12.56 43.06
N LEU A 118 -2.52 -11.44 42.33
CA LEU A 118 -3.54 -10.43 42.60
C LEU A 118 -4.96 -10.98 42.48
N ALA A 119 -5.21 -11.80 41.45
CA ALA A 119 -6.50 -12.44 41.20
C ALA A 119 -6.85 -13.53 42.25
N SER A 120 -5.89 -13.97 43.05
CA SER A 120 -6.06 -15.05 44.02
C SER A 120 -5.89 -14.57 45.45
N LYS A 121 -4.65 -14.49 45.93
CA LYS A 121 -4.31 -14.30 47.34
C LYS A 121 -4.52 -12.86 47.80
N LYS A 122 -4.14 -11.89 46.96
CA LYS A 122 -4.12 -10.46 47.32
C LYS A 122 -5.43 -9.72 47.03
N ALA A 123 -6.38 -10.34 46.33
CA ALA A 123 -7.64 -9.69 45.96
C ALA A 123 -8.38 -9.08 47.18
N LYS A 124 -8.40 -9.78 48.32
CA LYS A 124 -9.05 -9.29 49.55
C LYS A 124 -8.34 -8.08 50.19
N GLU A 125 -7.07 -7.84 49.87
CA GLU A 125 -6.27 -6.76 50.44
C GLU A 125 -6.42 -5.44 49.66
N VAL A 126 -6.72 -5.56 48.36
CA VAL A 126 -6.91 -4.44 47.44
C VAL A 126 -8.38 -4.09 47.26
N GLN A 127 -9.28 -5.09 47.35
CA GLN A 127 -10.69 -4.89 47.07
C GLN A 127 -11.54 -4.41 48.25
N GLY A 128 -12.56 -3.61 47.93
CA GLY A 128 -13.60 -3.16 48.87
C GLY A 128 -13.61 -1.65 49.07
N GLY A 129 -14.39 -1.16 50.04
CA GLY A 129 -14.41 0.26 50.37
C GLY A 129 -14.94 1.20 49.28
N ARG A 130 -14.28 2.34 49.10
CA ARG A 130 -14.70 3.50 48.29
C ARG A 130 -13.94 3.54 46.95
N THR A 131 -14.24 4.52 46.12
CA THR A 131 -13.69 4.70 44.77
C THR A 131 -12.84 5.97 44.75
N ASN A 132 -11.52 5.85 44.95
CA ASN A 132 -10.56 6.96 44.97
C ASN A 132 -9.78 7.07 43.64
N THR A 133 -10.45 7.48 42.56
CA THR A 133 -9.81 7.67 41.26
C THR A 133 -8.70 8.73 41.30
N SER A 134 -8.89 9.80 42.07
CA SER A 134 -7.90 10.86 42.33
C SER A 134 -6.58 10.33 42.86
N GLY A 135 -6.62 9.44 43.86
CA GLY A 135 -5.42 8.85 44.44
C GLY A 135 -4.65 8.01 43.44
N CYS A 136 -5.33 7.38 42.47
CA CYS A 136 -4.66 6.62 41.42
C CYS A 136 -3.94 7.55 40.45
N LEU A 137 -4.62 8.58 39.95
CA LEU A 137 -4.03 9.59 39.06
C LEU A 137 -2.84 10.29 39.71
N TYR A 138 -2.94 10.63 40.99
CA TYR A 138 -1.83 11.18 41.78
C TYR A 138 -0.63 10.24 41.80
N LYS A 139 -0.82 8.98 42.20
CA LYS A 139 0.28 8.00 42.26
C LYS A 139 0.90 7.70 40.90
N LEU A 140 0.10 7.65 39.83
CA LEU A 140 0.66 7.44 38.50
C LEU A 140 1.67 8.54 38.15
N LYS A 141 1.34 9.80 38.40
CA LYS A 141 2.24 10.92 38.13
C LYS A 141 3.45 10.96 39.08
N ASP A 142 3.18 10.81 40.38
CA ASP A 142 4.15 11.14 41.42
C ASP A 142 5.02 9.97 41.87
N GLU A 143 4.63 8.74 41.54
CA GLU A 143 5.39 7.53 41.85
C GLU A 143 5.69 6.74 40.57
N VAL A 144 4.69 6.32 39.79
CA VAL A 144 4.90 5.37 38.68
C VAL A 144 5.68 5.99 37.51
N PHE A 145 5.26 7.15 37.00
CA PHE A 145 5.92 7.85 35.90
C PHE A 145 7.12 8.68 36.41
N LYS A 146 8.06 7.99 37.08
CA LYS A 146 9.34 8.54 37.54
C LYS A 146 10.49 7.71 36.99
N GLU A 147 11.59 8.37 36.64
CA GLU A 147 12.78 7.69 36.09
C GLU A 147 13.34 6.62 37.04
N GLU A 148 13.29 6.88 38.36
CA GLU A 148 13.70 5.92 39.39
C GLU A 148 12.85 4.63 39.40
N ASN A 149 11.62 4.69 38.87
CA ASN A 149 10.68 3.57 38.76
C ASN A 149 10.53 3.08 37.32
N GLY A 150 11.49 3.42 36.45
CA GLY A 150 11.60 2.86 35.11
C GLY A 150 11.05 3.69 33.97
N MET A 151 10.46 4.86 34.24
CA MET A 151 9.93 5.73 33.18
C MET A 151 11.07 6.30 32.31
N ARG A 152 10.92 6.20 30.99
CA ARG A 152 11.85 6.78 30.02
C ARG A 152 11.27 8.09 29.49
N ALA A 153 12.01 9.19 29.66
CA ALA A 153 11.53 10.53 29.32
C ALA A 153 11.30 10.76 27.82
N ASP A 154 11.98 9.99 26.96
CA ASP A 154 11.89 10.00 25.50
C ASP A 154 10.77 9.11 24.94
N VAL A 155 9.94 8.49 25.80
CA VAL A 155 8.91 7.51 25.41
C VAL A 155 7.51 8.01 25.80
N GLU A 156 6.53 7.76 24.94
CA GLU A 156 5.13 8.11 25.18
C GLU A 156 4.59 7.42 26.45
N LYS A 157 3.84 8.20 27.25
CA LYS A 157 3.26 7.75 28.52
C LYS A 157 1.76 7.63 28.39
N ILE A 158 1.22 6.46 28.72
CA ILE A 158 -0.20 6.14 28.62
C ILE A 158 -0.71 5.68 29.99
N ALA A 159 -1.72 6.36 30.51
CA ALA A 159 -2.46 5.94 31.69
C ALA A 159 -3.81 5.35 31.28
N ILE A 160 -4.14 4.16 31.75
CA ILE A 160 -5.42 3.49 31.46
C ILE A 160 -6.19 3.31 32.77
N VAL A 161 -7.25 4.07 32.96
CA VAL A 161 -8.12 4.00 34.14
C VAL A 161 -9.30 3.06 33.85
N VAL A 162 -9.50 2.03 34.67
CA VAL A 162 -10.64 1.11 34.54
C VAL A 162 -11.52 1.24 35.78
N THR A 163 -12.79 1.60 35.62
CA THR A 163 -13.72 1.82 36.74
C THR A 163 -15.17 1.49 36.40
N ASP A 164 -15.97 1.09 37.39
CA ASP A 164 -17.40 0.84 37.25
C ASP A 164 -18.29 1.97 37.79
N GLY A 165 -17.68 3.04 38.30
CA GLY A 165 -18.37 4.05 39.08
C GLY A 165 -17.70 5.43 39.05
N ARG A 166 -18.42 6.40 39.62
CA ARG A 166 -17.85 7.73 39.87
C ARG A 166 -17.01 7.72 41.14
N PRO A 167 -15.97 8.56 41.21
CA PRO A 167 -15.22 8.73 42.43
C PRO A 167 -16.14 9.18 43.55
N ASN A 168 -15.97 8.56 44.70
CA ASN A 168 -16.69 8.91 45.91
C ASN A 168 -15.72 9.16 47.09
N GLU A 169 -14.42 8.90 46.92
CA GLU A 169 -13.35 9.36 47.80
C GLU A 169 -12.55 10.44 47.10
N ASP A 170 -12.24 11.55 47.80
CA ASP A 170 -11.46 12.68 47.30
C ASP A 170 -11.88 13.21 45.91
N LYS A 171 -13.16 13.06 45.58
CA LYS A 171 -13.70 13.24 44.22
C LYS A 171 -13.41 14.63 43.64
N GLU A 172 -13.34 15.66 44.48
CA GLU A 172 -13.03 17.04 44.09
C GLU A 172 -11.62 17.19 43.52
N LEU A 173 -10.70 16.28 43.88
CA LEU A 173 -9.31 16.26 43.40
C LEU A 173 -9.13 15.48 42.11
N THR A 174 -10.14 14.75 41.65
CA THR A 174 -10.00 13.84 40.51
C THR A 174 -9.70 14.57 39.20
N VAL A 175 -10.48 15.60 38.86
CA VAL A 175 -10.23 16.43 37.66
C VAL A 175 -8.91 17.23 37.76
N PRO A 176 -8.59 17.89 38.90
CA PRO A 176 -7.28 18.50 39.08
C PRO A 176 -6.10 17.56 38.84
N TYR A 177 -6.12 16.34 39.40
CA TYR A 177 -5.03 15.38 39.18
C TYR A 177 -5.00 14.83 37.75
N ALA A 178 -6.15 14.61 37.12
CA ALA A 178 -6.21 14.23 35.71
C ALA A 178 -5.56 15.29 34.81
N ASN A 179 -5.86 16.57 35.04
CA ASN A 179 -5.23 17.65 34.29
C ASN A 179 -3.73 17.75 34.60
N ASN A 180 -3.34 17.51 35.85
CA ASN A 180 -1.94 17.58 36.27
C ASN A 180 -1.06 16.52 35.59
N ILE A 181 -1.54 15.27 35.50
CA ILE A 181 -0.80 14.20 34.80
C ILE A 181 -0.84 14.41 33.26
N LYS A 182 -1.95 14.91 32.70
CA LYS A 182 -2.02 15.29 31.27
C LYS A 182 -1.02 16.38 30.89
N ASN A 183 -0.85 17.39 31.75
CA ASN A 183 0.09 18.48 31.51
C ASN A 183 1.56 18.02 31.47
N ASP A 184 1.89 16.84 31.99
CA ASP A 184 3.20 16.21 31.86
C ASP A 184 3.38 15.39 30.57
N GLY A 185 2.41 15.46 29.67
CA GLY A 185 2.41 14.73 28.40
C GLY A 185 1.95 13.26 28.52
N THR A 186 1.32 12.88 29.63
CA THR A 186 0.70 11.54 29.75
C THR A 186 -0.69 11.55 29.12
N ILE A 187 -0.93 10.62 28.21
CA ILE A 187 -2.22 10.41 27.56
C ILE A 187 -3.08 9.52 28.47
N ILE A 188 -4.30 9.95 28.76
CA ILE A 188 -5.22 9.21 29.63
C ILE A 188 -6.34 8.58 28.81
N PHE A 189 -6.46 7.25 28.89
CA PHE A 189 -7.62 6.47 28.48
C PHE A 189 -8.47 6.09 29.69
N ALA A 190 -9.77 5.99 29.49
CA ALA A 190 -10.70 5.49 30.50
C ALA A 190 -11.61 4.39 29.95
N ILE A 191 -11.71 3.29 30.71
CA ILE A 191 -12.58 2.16 30.44
C ILE A 191 -13.65 2.11 31.52
N GLY A 192 -14.87 2.50 31.16
CA GLY A 192 -16.04 2.40 32.02
C GLY A 192 -16.70 1.03 31.92
N VAL A 193 -16.86 0.35 33.04
CA VAL A 193 -17.49 -0.98 33.12
C VAL A 193 -18.89 -0.89 33.69
N GLY A 194 -19.84 -1.53 33.04
CA GLY A 194 -21.23 -1.58 33.51
C GLY A 194 -22.10 -0.47 32.95
N LYS A 195 -23.40 -0.55 33.28
CA LYS A 195 -24.43 0.38 32.77
C LYS A 195 -24.74 1.54 33.73
N ARG A 196 -24.15 1.53 34.92
CA ARG A 196 -24.44 2.52 35.98
C ARG A 196 -23.58 3.77 35.83
N LEU A 197 -22.36 3.61 35.33
CA LEU A 197 -21.48 4.72 35.03
C LEU A 197 -21.92 5.38 33.73
N LYS A 198 -22.21 6.68 33.79
CA LYS A 198 -22.36 7.51 32.61
C LYS A 198 -20.98 8.01 32.16
N PRO A 199 -20.73 8.12 30.85
CA PRO A 199 -19.42 8.53 30.33
C PRO A 199 -19.05 9.97 30.68
N ASP A 200 -20.05 10.83 30.95
CA ASP A 200 -19.88 12.25 31.27
C ASP A 200 -18.83 12.57 32.35
N PHE A 201 -18.60 11.67 33.30
CA PHE A 201 -17.49 11.82 34.25
C PHE A 201 -16.13 11.43 33.66
N LEU A 202 -16.07 10.34 32.89
CA LEU A 202 -14.83 9.88 32.26
C LEU A 202 -14.33 10.89 31.23
N ASP A 203 -15.25 11.53 30.50
CA ASP A 203 -14.98 12.61 29.54
C ASP A 203 -14.15 13.74 30.17
N LEU A 204 -14.32 14.00 31.48
CA LEU A 204 -13.60 15.07 32.19
C LEU A 204 -12.16 14.71 32.55
N ILE A 205 -11.81 13.42 32.59
CA ILE A 205 -10.48 12.97 33.03
C ILE A 205 -9.60 12.50 31.88
N VAL A 206 -10.17 12.03 30.77
CA VAL A 206 -9.38 11.54 29.63
C VAL A 206 -8.67 12.65 28.87
N SER A 207 -7.79 12.25 27.95
CA SER A 207 -7.19 13.16 26.95
C SER A 207 -8.14 13.38 25.76
N GLU A 208 -7.92 14.46 25.03
CA GLU A 208 -8.64 14.76 23.80
C GLU A 208 -8.02 13.97 22.62
N PRO A 209 -8.81 13.55 21.61
CA PRO A 209 -10.27 13.68 21.54
C PRO A 209 -10.96 12.64 22.44
N VAL A 210 -11.96 13.08 23.21
CA VAL A 210 -12.66 12.24 24.21
C VAL A 210 -13.21 10.94 23.62
N GLU A 211 -13.75 10.97 22.40
CA GLU A 211 -14.31 9.80 21.71
C GLU A 211 -13.29 8.68 21.45
N ASP A 212 -12.01 9.03 21.32
CA ASP A 212 -10.94 8.06 21.18
C ASP A 212 -10.43 7.57 22.53
N HIS A 213 -10.61 8.32 23.61
CA HIS A 213 -10.05 7.98 24.91
C HIS A 213 -11.04 7.39 25.92
N VAL A 214 -12.34 7.49 25.69
CA VAL A 214 -13.38 6.84 26.52
C VAL A 214 -13.92 5.58 25.86
N ILE A 215 -14.01 4.52 26.65
CA ILE A 215 -14.49 3.21 26.21
C ILE A 215 -15.48 2.66 27.24
N MET A 216 -16.74 2.48 26.82
CA MET A 216 -17.78 1.94 27.70
C MET A 216 -18.08 0.48 27.34
N VAL A 217 -18.09 -0.39 28.35
CA VAL A 217 -18.53 -1.79 28.21
C VAL A 217 -19.70 -2.12 29.12
N ASN A 218 -20.57 -3.01 28.66
CA ASN A 218 -21.75 -3.42 29.44
C ASN A 218 -21.40 -4.20 30.72
N ASN A 219 -20.30 -4.94 30.72
CA ASN A 219 -19.77 -5.70 31.85
C ASN A 219 -18.32 -6.09 31.56
N ALA A 220 -17.59 -6.56 32.57
CA ALA A 220 -16.18 -6.92 32.45
C ALA A 220 -15.92 -8.07 31.45
N GLY A 221 -16.88 -8.98 31.24
CA GLY A 221 -16.74 -10.06 30.26
C GLY A 221 -16.65 -9.58 28.80
N HIS A 222 -17.14 -8.37 28.50
CA HIS A 222 -17.05 -7.78 27.16
C HIS A 222 -15.72 -7.08 26.89
N LEU A 223 -14.88 -6.87 27.91
CA LEU A 223 -13.55 -6.25 27.76
C LEU A 223 -12.67 -7.03 26.78
N MET A 224 -12.83 -8.36 26.73
CA MET A 224 -12.04 -9.22 25.86
C MET A 224 -12.23 -8.91 24.36
N ASN A 225 -13.39 -8.38 23.99
CA ASN A 225 -13.69 -7.99 22.60
C ASN A 225 -13.05 -6.64 22.22
N LEU A 226 -12.50 -5.91 23.19
CA LEU A 226 -11.96 -4.57 23.00
C LEU A 226 -10.45 -4.50 22.99
N LYS A 227 -9.75 -5.63 23.17
CA LYS A 227 -8.28 -5.68 23.13
C LYS A 227 -7.72 -5.00 21.88
N THR A 228 -8.25 -5.36 20.70
CA THR A 228 -7.81 -4.81 19.41
C THR A 228 -8.23 -3.36 19.23
N ALA A 229 -9.38 -2.95 19.78
CA ALA A 229 -9.85 -1.58 19.69
C ALA A 229 -8.98 -0.63 20.54
N ILE A 230 -8.61 -1.04 21.75
CA ILE A 230 -7.75 -0.28 22.66
C ILE A 230 -6.33 -0.23 22.11
N ALA A 231 -5.77 -1.37 21.69
CA ALA A 231 -4.46 -1.41 21.05
C ALA A 231 -4.41 -0.48 19.83
N ARG A 232 -5.44 -0.52 18.97
CA ARG A 232 -5.56 0.40 17.82
C ARG A 232 -5.59 1.87 18.19
N LYS A 233 -6.30 2.21 19.27
CA LYS A 233 -6.33 3.59 19.77
C LYS A 233 -4.95 4.02 20.25
N ILE A 234 -4.26 3.17 21.01
CA ILE A 234 -2.91 3.42 21.50
C ILE A 234 -1.89 3.62 20.36
N CYS A 235 -1.82 2.73 19.35
CA CYS A 235 -0.87 2.97 18.25
C CYS A 235 -1.27 4.10 17.28
N ARG A 236 -2.43 4.75 17.45
CA ARG A 236 -2.71 6.02 16.75
C ARG A 236 -2.19 7.24 17.51
N GLU A 237 -2.07 7.15 18.83
CA GLU A 237 -1.55 8.21 19.69
C GLU A 237 -0.03 8.23 19.73
N VAL A 238 0.59 7.05 19.71
CA VAL A 238 2.05 6.95 19.60
C VAL A 238 2.42 7.15 18.15
N GLU A 239 3.09 8.26 17.83
CA GLU A 239 3.74 8.45 16.53
C GLU A 239 4.81 7.37 16.39
N VAL A 240 4.44 6.24 15.79
CA VAL A 240 5.43 5.25 15.38
C VAL A 240 6.16 5.88 14.19
N GLU A 241 7.31 6.49 14.45
CA GLU A 241 8.34 6.59 13.42
C GLU A 241 8.67 5.14 13.04
N CYS A 242 8.01 4.65 12.00
CA CYS A 242 8.34 3.37 11.40
C CYS A 242 9.75 3.53 10.83
N GLU A 243 10.78 3.14 11.59
CA GLU A 243 12.08 2.91 11.00
C GLU A 243 11.89 1.87 9.89
N PRO A 244 12.22 2.20 8.64
CA PRO A 244 12.00 1.30 7.54
C PRO A 244 12.85 0.05 7.76
N ASP A 245 12.23 -1.13 7.57
CA ASP A 245 12.91 -2.42 7.66
C ASP A 245 14.23 -2.35 6.87
N PRO A 246 15.40 -2.63 7.49
CA PRO A 246 16.68 -2.60 6.81
C PRO A 246 16.72 -3.44 5.52
N LEU A 247 15.97 -4.55 5.47
CA LEU A 247 15.85 -5.38 4.27
C LEU A 247 15.00 -4.70 3.18
N ALA A 248 13.96 -3.95 3.57
CA ALA A 248 13.16 -3.18 2.63
C ALA A 248 13.93 -1.97 2.09
N VAL A 249 14.77 -1.32 2.91
CA VAL A 249 15.67 -0.25 2.48
C VAL A 249 16.69 -0.77 1.47
N GLU A 250 17.32 -1.91 1.74
CA GLU A 250 18.28 -2.52 0.82
C GLU A 250 17.62 -2.94 -0.50
N GLN A 251 16.40 -3.48 -0.46
CA GLN A 251 15.63 -3.81 -1.67
C GLN A 251 15.23 -2.57 -2.48
N HIS A 252 14.81 -1.49 -1.82
CA HIS A 252 14.45 -0.24 -2.48
C HIS A 252 15.66 0.42 -3.13
N GLN A 253 16.80 0.48 -2.44
CA GLN A 253 18.06 0.98 -2.99
C GLN A 253 18.50 0.19 -4.22
N ARG A 254 18.36 -1.14 -4.21
CA ARG A 254 18.63 -1.99 -5.37
C ARG A 254 17.68 -1.75 -6.55
N MET A 255 16.44 -1.34 -6.29
CA MET A 255 15.49 -0.96 -7.33
C MET A 255 15.81 0.42 -7.92
N ASP A 256 16.19 1.39 -7.10
CA ASP A 256 16.59 2.73 -7.56
C ASP A 256 17.86 2.67 -8.44
N GLU A 257 18.84 1.83 -8.07
CA GLU A 257 20.03 1.56 -8.88
C GLU A 257 19.68 0.88 -10.22
N ALA A 258 18.67 0.01 -10.24
CA ALA A 258 18.18 -0.65 -11.45
C ALA A 258 17.44 0.33 -12.38
N ASP A 259 16.62 1.24 -11.83
CA ASP A 259 15.92 2.27 -12.59
C ASP A 259 16.88 3.30 -13.17
N ALA A 260 17.88 3.74 -12.40
CA ALA A 260 18.96 4.61 -12.89
C ALA A 260 19.76 3.95 -14.03
N SER A 261 20.00 2.64 -13.93
CA SER A 261 20.65 1.86 -14.99
C SER A 261 19.77 1.77 -16.25
N LEU A 262 18.46 1.61 -16.09
CA LEU A 262 17.48 1.59 -17.18
C LEU A 262 17.37 2.94 -17.90
N ASP A 263 17.36 4.04 -17.17
CA ASP A 263 17.33 5.39 -17.75
C ASP A 263 18.64 5.75 -18.44
N ALA A 264 19.79 5.31 -17.92
CA ALA A 264 21.07 5.41 -18.61
C ALA A 264 21.06 4.63 -19.94
N ILE A 265 20.49 3.42 -19.95
CA ILE A 265 20.33 2.62 -21.18
C ILE A 265 19.37 3.31 -22.16
N ARG A 266 18.23 3.83 -21.71
CA ARG A 266 17.28 4.58 -22.56
C ARG A 266 17.91 5.82 -23.18
N THR A 267 18.71 6.56 -22.41
CA THR A 267 19.43 7.74 -22.89
C THR A 267 20.50 7.35 -23.91
N LEU A 268 21.23 6.26 -23.66
CA LEU A 268 22.21 5.74 -24.63
C LEU A 268 21.52 5.30 -25.94
N LEU A 269 20.35 4.67 -25.84
CA LEU A 269 19.54 4.27 -27.00
C LEU A 269 18.94 5.48 -27.73
N SER A 270 18.56 6.56 -27.03
CA SER A 270 18.12 7.81 -27.67
C SER A 270 19.26 8.51 -28.38
N ASP A 271 20.44 8.53 -27.80
CA ASP A 271 21.62 9.15 -28.40
C ASP A 271 22.12 8.36 -29.63
N LEU A 272 22.00 7.02 -29.60
CA LEU A 272 22.23 6.17 -30.78
C LEU A 272 21.19 6.41 -31.88
N ARG A 273 19.93 6.68 -31.52
CA ARG A 273 18.86 7.08 -32.45
C ARG A 273 19.14 8.45 -33.09
N ASP A 274 19.69 9.39 -32.33
CA ASP A 274 19.99 10.75 -32.79
C ASP A 274 21.33 10.82 -33.57
N SER A 275 22.19 9.80 -33.46
CA SER A 275 23.41 9.64 -34.25
C SER A 275 23.17 9.18 -35.71
N CYS A 276 21.91 8.99 -36.14
CA CYS A 276 21.58 8.83 -37.56
C CYS A 276 21.80 10.15 -38.29
N VAL A 277 23.02 10.34 -38.80
CA VAL A 277 23.47 11.51 -39.55
C VAL A 277 22.45 11.90 -40.63
N GLU A 278 22.00 13.16 -40.54
CA GLU A 278 21.18 13.86 -41.53
C GLU A 278 21.65 13.54 -42.95
N ASN A 279 20.82 12.86 -43.72
CA ASN A 279 20.84 12.96 -45.18
C ASN A 279 19.44 12.62 -45.71
N ARG A 280 18.66 13.68 -45.98
CA ARG A 280 17.41 13.74 -46.75
C ARG A 280 16.17 12.99 -46.24
N CYS A 281 16.31 12.00 -45.35
CA CYS A 281 15.17 11.29 -44.75
C CYS A 281 15.16 11.42 -43.21
N PRO A 282 14.02 11.66 -42.56
CA PRO A 282 13.92 11.75 -41.10
C PRO A 282 14.11 10.36 -40.45
N ASN A 283 14.46 10.34 -39.16
CA ASN A 283 14.35 9.15 -38.30
C ASN A 283 14.98 7.86 -38.87
N CYS A 284 16.21 7.94 -39.43
CA CYS A 284 16.94 6.80 -40.02
C CYS A 284 16.23 6.05 -41.16
N PHE A 285 15.27 6.67 -41.86
CA PHE A 285 14.64 6.05 -43.02
C PHE A 285 15.66 5.89 -44.17
N LYS A 286 15.58 4.77 -44.89
CA LYS A 286 16.32 4.48 -46.10
C LYS A 286 15.70 5.24 -47.28
N MET A 287 16.48 6.11 -47.91
CA MET A 287 16.04 6.86 -49.08
C MET A 287 16.04 5.98 -50.34
N ASN A 288 14.99 6.10 -51.15
CA ASN A 288 15.01 5.71 -52.55
C ASN A 288 14.93 6.98 -53.41
N GLU A 289 16.06 7.40 -54.00
CA GLU A 289 16.14 8.64 -54.78
C GLU A 289 15.23 8.61 -56.02
N THR A 290 15.08 7.46 -56.67
CA THR A 290 14.25 7.29 -57.87
C THR A 290 12.77 7.49 -57.58
N LEU A 291 12.32 7.08 -56.39
CA LEU A 291 10.92 7.18 -55.98
C LEU A 291 10.62 8.45 -55.17
N GLY A 292 11.64 9.22 -54.79
CA GLY A 292 11.48 10.40 -53.92
C GLY A 292 10.83 10.05 -52.57
N ALA A 293 11.11 8.86 -52.05
CA ALA A 293 10.45 8.32 -50.87
C ALA A 293 11.46 7.73 -49.88
N CYS A 294 11.07 7.78 -48.61
CA CYS A 294 11.84 7.28 -47.48
C CYS A 294 11.13 6.05 -46.91
N TYR A 295 11.88 5.01 -46.59
CA TYR A 295 11.36 3.74 -46.07
C TYR A 295 12.00 3.37 -44.74
N ARG A 296 11.22 2.87 -43.79
CA ARG A 296 11.71 2.27 -42.55
C ARG A 296 11.09 0.91 -42.36
N PHE A 297 11.90 -0.02 -41.90
CA PHE A 297 11.51 -1.41 -41.70
C PHE A 297 11.38 -1.61 -40.19
N GLY A 298 10.17 -1.88 -39.72
CA GLY A 298 9.89 -2.17 -38.31
C GLY A 298 10.50 -3.51 -37.96
N SER A 299 11.61 -3.51 -37.23
CA SER A 299 12.33 -4.75 -36.94
C SER A 299 12.97 -4.80 -35.56
N GLU A 300 12.59 -3.92 -34.63
CA GLU A 300 13.34 -3.95 -33.37
C GLU A 300 12.95 -5.13 -32.48
N PHE A 301 11.70 -5.45 -32.14
CA PHE A 301 11.49 -6.65 -31.29
C PHE A 301 10.24 -7.52 -31.51
N ASP A 302 9.21 -7.14 -32.26
CA ASP A 302 8.01 -8.00 -32.41
C ASP A 302 7.29 -7.88 -33.76
N LYS A 303 6.66 -8.99 -34.18
CA LYS A 303 5.67 -9.00 -35.27
C LYS A 303 4.36 -8.42 -34.73
N MET A 304 3.57 -7.78 -35.58
CA MET A 304 2.34 -7.09 -35.17
C MET A 304 1.19 -7.36 -36.13
N THR A 305 -0.04 -7.22 -35.65
CA THR A 305 -1.25 -7.30 -36.48
C THR A 305 -1.24 -6.19 -37.52
N TRP A 306 -2.06 -6.29 -38.57
CA TRP A 306 -2.11 -5.24 -39.59
C TRP A 306 -2.53 -3.88 -39.01
N ALA A 307 -3.48 -3.88 -38.07
CA ALA A 307 -3.95 -2.66 -37.42
C ALA A 307 -2.86 -2.02 -36.54
N GLU A 308 -2.11 -2.84 -35.79
CA GLU A 308 -0.96 -2.39 -35.02
C GLU A 308 0.18 -1.87 -35.91
N ALA A 309 0.38 -2.48 -37.10
CA ALA A 309 1.37 -2.04 -38.08
C ALA A 309 1.13 -0.62 -38.58
N ASP A 310 -0.12 -0.27 -38.93
CA ASP A 310 -0.42 1.08 -39.40
C ASP A 310 -0.26 2.13 -38.27
N LEU A 311 -0.69 1.78 -37.06
CA LEU A 311 -0.51 2.62 -35.86
C LEU A 311 0.96 2.81 -35.52
N PHE A 312 1.76 1.74 -35.57
CA PHE A 312 3.19 1.78 -35.29
C PHE A 312 3.92 2.78 -36.19
N CYS A 313 3.63 2.76 -37.50
CA CYS A 313 4.23 3.72 -38.44
C CYS A 313 3.83 5.17 -38.13
N ALA A 314 2.57 5.39 -37.77
CA ALA A 314 2.05 6.72 -37.48
C ALA A 314 2.64 7.30 -36.18
N GLU A 315 2.60 6.53 -35.09
CA GLU A 315 2.98 7.01 -33.75
C GLU A 315 4.48 7.17 -33.59
N ASN A 316 5.28 6.24 -34.12
CA ASN A 316 6.72 6.23 -33.88
C ASN A 316 7.50 7.10 -34.88
N PHE A 317 6.95 7.30 -36.08
CA PHE A 317 7.71 7.91 -37.18
C PHE A 317 6.97 9.01 -37.94
N GLY A 318 5.70 9.28 -37.64
CA GLY A 318 4.88 10.20 -38.43
C GLY A 318 4.71 9.72 -39.89
N ALA A 319 4.75 8.41 -40.12
CA ALA A 319 4.69 7.77 -41.43
C ALA A 319 3.42 6.90 -41.57
N ARG A 320 3.22 6.27 -42.74
CA ARG A 320 2.12 5.33 -42.98
C ARG A 320 2.67 3.97 -43.41
N SER A 321 1.85 2.93 -43.28
CA SER A 321 2.14 1.64 -43.90
C SER A 321 2.32 1.79 -45.41
N VAL A 322 3.22 1.01 -46.02
CA VAL A 322 3.62 1.21 -47.41
C VAL A 322 2.53 0.81 -48.41
N SER A 323 2.19 1.68 -49.36
CA SER A 323 1.55 1.30 -50.62
C SER A 323 2.62 0.88 -51.64
N VAL A 324 2.53 -0.33 -52.17
CA VAL A 324 3.55 -0.87 -53.09
C VAL A 324 3.04 -0.78 -54.53
N THR A 325 3.35 0.33 -55.19
CA THR A 325 2.65 0.75 -56.43
C THR A 325 3.42 0.50 -57.71
N SER A 326 4.71 0.12 -57.63
CA SER A 326 5.54 -0.11 -58.80
C SER A 326 6.51 -1.30 -58.63
N PRO A 327 6.92 -1.95 -59.73
CA PRO A 327 7.97 -2.97 -59.68
C PRO A 327 9.30 -2.45 -59.12
N VAL A 328 9.62 -1.17 -59.35
CA VAL A 328 10.84 -0.51 -58.82
C VAL A 328 10.79 -0.41 -57.29
N GLU A 329 9.63 -0.07 -56.74
CA GLU A 329 9.40 -0.01 -55.30
C GLU A 329 9.48 -1.39 -54.64
N ARG A 330 8.89 -2.41 -55.27
CA ARG A 330 9.00 -3.80 -54.84
C ARG A 330 10.45 -4.28 -54.74
N GLU A 331 11.22 -4.05 -55.79
CA GLU A 331 12.63 -4.45 -55.85
C GLU A 331 13.47 -3.74 -54.80
N PHE A 332 13.23 -2.44 -54.57
CA PHE A 332 13.91 -1.69 -53.52
C PHE A 332 13.63 -2.26 -52.13
N ILE A 333 12.35 -2.51 -51.82
CA ILE A 333 11.95 -3.11 -50.54
C ILE A 333 12.62 -4.47 -50.36
N ARG A 334 12.52 -5.35 -51.36
CA ARG A 334 13.16 -6.68 -51.34
C ARG A 334 14.65 -6.61 -51.05
N ALA A 335 15.36 -5.67 -51.69
CA ALA A 335 16.79 -5.49 -51.47
C ALA A 335 17.16 -5.08 -50.04
N GLN A 336 16.23 -4.48 -49.28
CA GLN A 336 16.43 -4.14 -47.86
C GLN A 336 16.00 -5.27 -46.93
N THR A 337 14.95 -6.01 -47.28
CA THR A 337 14.30 -6.96 -46.38
C THR A 337 14.76 -8.41 -46.54
N GLY A 338 15.31 -8.78 -47.69
CA GLY A 338 15.49 -10.17 -48.08
C GLY A 338 14.17 -10.88 -48.40
N ASP A 339 14.27 -12.20 -48.58
CA ASP A 339 13.18 -13.08 -49.05
C ASP A 339 12.60 -13.98 -47.93
N ASP A 340 13.15 -13.95 -46.72
CA ASP A 340 12.82 -14.86 -45.61
C ASP A 340 11.64 -14.39 -44.75
N LYS A 341 11.15 -13.15 -44.97
CA LYS A 341 10.18 -12.48 -44.10
C LYS A 341 8.92 -12.06 -44.86
N SER A 342 7.81 -12.07 -44.12
CA SER A 342 6.54 -11.51 -44.56
C SER A 342 6.33 -10.15 -43.92
N TRP A 343 5.90 -9.18 -44.72
CA TRP A 343 5.77 -7.79 -44.32
C TRP A 343 4.36 -7.27 -44.60
N TRP A 344 3.73 -6.65 -43.61
CA TRP A 344 2.52 -5.90 -43.81
C TRP A 344 2.74 -4.71 -44.75
N THR A 345 1.83 -4.61 -45.72
CA THR A 345 1.65 -3.42 -46.58
C THR A 345 0.36 -2.70 -46.18
N SER A 346 0.09 -1.52 -46.74
CA SER A 346 -1.17 -0.82 -46.54
C SER A 346 -2.36 -1.44 -47.28
N GLY A 347 -2.14 -2.51 -48.07
CA GLY A 347 -3.19 -3.15 -48.87
C GLY A 347 -4.18 -3.92 -48.01
N ASN A 348 -5.47 -3.66 -48.19
CA ASN A 348 -6.56 -4.31 -47.45
C ASN A 348 -7.91 -4.19 -48.18
N ASP A 349 -8.92 -4.90 -47.70
CA ASP A 349 -10.30 -4.84 -48.18
C ASP A 349 -11.30 -4.19 -47.19
N LEU A 350 -10.80 -3.35 -46.26
CA LEU A 350 -11.54 -2.69 -45.16
C LEU A 350 -12.66 -1.73 -45.59
N GLY A 351 -12.95 -1.59 -46.88
CA GLY A 351 -14.09 -0.82 -47.38
C GLY A 351 -15.08 -1.61 -48.23
N THR A 352 -14.67 -2.72 -48.84
CA THR A 352 -15.49 -3.48 -49.78
C THR A 352 -14.93 -4.90 -49.90
N ALA A 353 -15.75 -5.91 -49.55
CA ALA A 353 -15.39 -7.32 -49.70
C ALA A 353 -14.82 -7.63 -51.09
N ASP A 354 -13.74 -8.41 -51.13
CA ASP A 354 -13.05 -8.85 -52.33
C ASP A 354 -12.48 -7.71 -53.22
N LYS A 355 -12.40 -6.47 -52.71
CA LYS A 355 -11.85 -5.32 -53.42
C LYS A 355 -10.72 -4.67 -52.61
N PHE A 356 -9.50 -5.06 -52.94
CA PHE A 356 -8.30 -4.56 -52.27
C PHE A 356 -7.92 -3.15 -52.72
N THR A 357 -7.68 -2.28 -51.75
CA THR A 357 -7.22 -0.91 -51.93
C THR A 357 -6.05 -0.61 -51.00
N TRP A 358 -5.22 0.35 -51.38
CA TRP A 358 -4.19 0.89 -50.50
C TRP A 358 -4.81 1.80 -49.44
N ALA A 359 -4.53 1.58 -48.15
CA ALA A 359 -5.15 2.35 -47.05
C ALA A 359 -4.82 3.85 -47.08
N ASP A 360 -3.69 4.24 -47.67
CA ASP A 360 -3.19 5.60 -47.72
C ASP A 360 -3.82 6.42 -48.86
N SER A 361 -4.05 5.80 -50.03
CA SER A 361 -4.52 6.47 -51.24
C SER A 361 -5.95 6.09 -51.65
N GLY A 362 -6.48 4.99 -51.12
CA GLY A 362 -7.74 4.40 -51.58
C GLY A 362 -7.69 3.85 -53.00
N GLN A 363 -6.51 3.83 -53.64
CA GLN A 363 -6.35 3.34 -55.00
C GLN A 363 -6.55 1.83 -55.04
N LEU A 364 -7.32 1.38 -56.04
CA LEU A 364 -7.52 -0.03 -56.36
C LEU A 364 -6.17 -0.71 -56.63
N MET A 365 -5.94 -1.82 -55.94
CA MET A 365 -4.81 -2.69 -56.24
C MET A 365 -5.06 -3.41 -57.57
N THR A 366 -4.01 -3.57 -58.36
CA THR A 366 -4.08 -4.26 -59.66
C THR A 366 -3.92 -5.78 -59.55
N GLU A 367 -3.66 -6.30 -58.35
CA GLU A 367 -3.39 -7.72 -58.14
C GLU A 367 -4.68 -8.52 -57.99
N ASP A 368 -4.71 -9.71 -58.61
CA ASP A 368 -5.89 -10.55 -58.74
C ASP A 368 -6.09 -11.41 -57.48
N ALA A 369 -7.08 -11.04 -56.66
CA ALA A 369 -7.48 -11.79 -55.47
C ALA A 369 -8.70 -12.71 -55.73
N SER A 370 -9.11 -12.91 -56.99
CA SER A 370 -10.30 -13.69 -57.36
C SER A 370 -10.25 -15.15 -56.91
N SER A 371 -9.06 -15.68 -56.63
CA SER A 371 -8.80 -17.05 -56.18
C SER A 371 -9.08 -17.30 -54.69
N LEU A 372 -9.22 -16.26 -53.87
CA LEU A 372 -9.34 -16.39 -52.41
C LEU A 372 -10.78 -16.69 -51.92
N GLY A 373 -11.76 -16.73 -52.83
CA GLY A 373 -13.18 -16.92 -52.48
C GLY A 373 -13.79 -15.72 -51.75
N LYS A 374 -15.12 -15.69 -51.60
CA LYS A 374 -15.83 -14.54 -50.99
C LYS A 374 -15.61 -14.46 -49.48
N ASN A 375 -15.41 -13.26 -48.96
CA ASN A 375 -15.38 -12.97 -47.53
C ASN A 375 -16.42 -11.91 -47.10
N ALA A 376 -16.49 -11.63 -45.79
CA ALA A 376 -17.15 -10.42 -45.33
C ALA A 376 -16.22 -9.22 -45.56
N PRO A 377 -16.75 -7.99 -45.73
CA PRO A 377 -15.91 -6.80 -45.84
C PRO A 377 -14.96 -6.70 -44.65
N ASN A 378 -13.75 -6.19 -44.89
CA ASN A 378 -12.82 -5.80 -43.86
C ASN A 378 -12.14 -6.96 -43.13
N GLN A 379 -11.91 -8.04 -43.86
CA GLN A 379 -11.36 -9.27 -43.31
C GLN A 379 -10.05 -9.69 -43.96
N ARG A 380 -9.50 -8.98 -44.94
CA ARG A 380 -8.27 -9.40 -45.60
C ARG A 380 -7.30 -8.25 -45.81
N CYS A 381 -6.03 -8.61 -45.64
CA CYS A 381 -4.91 -7.71 -45.77
C CYS A 381 -3.86 -8.31 -46.71
N VAL A 382 -2.98 -7.46 -47.20
CA VAL A 382 -1.95 -7.84 -48.16
C VAL A 382 -0.59 -7.79 -47.48
N LYS A 383 0.10 -8.93 -47.52
CA LYS A 383 1.51 -9.01 -47.15
C LYS A 383 2.38 -8.97 -48.40
N LEU A 384 3.63 -8.55 -48.22
CA LEU A 384 4.69 -8.68 -49.21
C LEU A 384 5.65 -9.79 -48.76
N ARG A 385 5.90 -10.76 -49.63
CA ARG A 385 6.85 -11.86 -49.42
C ARG A 385 7.51 -12.23 -50.75
N GLU A 386 8.82 -12.48 -50.77
CA GLU A 386 9.55 -12.97 -51.96
C GLU A 386 9.21 -12.15 -53.24
N ASN A 387 9.09 -10.82 -53.10
CA ASN A 387 8.69 -9.86 -54.15
C ASN A 387 7.23 -9.92 -54.64
N THR A 388 6.38 -10.72 -54.00
CA THR A 388 4.98 -10.94 -54.38
C THR A 388 4.05 -10.32 -53.33
N LEU A 389 3.04 -9.59 -53.79
CA LEU A 389 1.97 -9.13 -52.92
C LEU A 389 0.96 -10.27 -52.80
N GLU A 390 0.78 -10.77 -51.60
CA GLU A 390 -0.07 -11.93 -51.32
C GLU A 390 -1.25 -11.44 -50.49
N PRO A 391 -2.47 -11.38 -51.04
CA PRO A 391 -3.65 -11.14 -50.23
C PRO A 391 -3.92 -12.39 -49.37
N GLU A 392 -4.14 -12.17 -48.09
CA GLU A 392 -4.37 -13.26 -47.14
C GLU A 392 -5.78 -13.83 -47.24
N ALA A 393 -5.89 -15.15 -47.06
CA ALA A 393 -7.20 -15.80 -46.94
C ALA A 393 -7.78 -15.63 -45.52
N THR A 394 -6.91 -15.37 -44.54
CA THR A 394 -7.22 -15.20 -43.12
C THR A 394 -7.44 -13.73 -42.74
N PRO A 395 -8.08 -13.47 -41.58
CA PRO A 395 -8.18 -12.13 -41.01
C PRO A 395 -6.83 -11.44 -40.85
N CYS A 396 -6.83 -10.10 -40.79
CA CYS A 396 -5.63 -9.29 -40.64
C CYS A 396 -5.00 -9.32 -39.23
N ASP A 397 -5.25 -10.39 -38.48
CA ASP A 397 -4.81 -10.64 -37.11
C ASP A 397 -3.51 -11.44 -37.05
N GLU A 398 -3.02 -11.96 -38.17
CA GLU A 398 -1.69 -12.54 -38.23
C GLU A 398 -0.60 -11.49 -37.97
N LEU A 399 0.50 -11.93 -37.36
CA LEU A 399 1.60 -11.05 -37.02
C LEU A 399 2.67 -11.08 -38.12
N HIS A 400 2.94 -9.94 -38.73
CA HIS A 400 4.03 -9.74 -39.70
C HIS A 400 4.89 -8.53 -39.33
N TYR A 401 6.04 -8.40 -39.98
CA TYR A 401 6.86 -7.18 -39.89
C TYR A 401 6.17 -6.03 -40.63
N VAL A 402 6.55 -4.78 -40.40
CA VAL A 402 5.92 -3.63 -41.07
C VAL A 402 6.93 -2.82 -41.86
N ILE A 403 6.49 -2.29 -43.00
CA ILE A 403 7.24 -1.32 -43.80
C ILE A 403 6.52 0.02 -43.71
N CYS A 404 7.19 1.01 -43.11
CA CYS A 404 6.71 2.38 -43.03
C CYS A 404 7.28 3.20 -44.20
N LYS A 405 6.44 3.99 -44.86
CA LYS A 405 6.81 4.88 -45.95
C LYS A 405 6.41 6.31 -45.60
N THR A 406 7.29 7.25 -45.94
CA THR A 406 6.97 8.68 -45.97
C THR A 406 7.52 9.30 -47.27
N LEU A 407 6.83 10.32 -47.77
CA LEU A 407 7.27 11.08 -48.93
C LEU A 407 8.17 12.23 -48.49
N ILE A 408 9.05 12.66 -49.39
CA ILE A 408 9.95 13.81 -49.18
C ILE A 408 9.21 15.11 -49.51
#